data_AF-A0A7W2NIM3-F1
#
_entry.id   AF-A0A7W2NIM3-F1
#
_cell.length_a   1.000
_cell.length_b   1.000
_cell.length_c   1.000
_cell.angle_alpha   90.00
_cell.angle_beta   90.00
_cell.angle_gamma   90.00
#
_symmetry.space_group_name_H-M   'P 1'
#
loop_
_entity.id
_entity.type
_entity.pdbx_description
1 polymer ?
#
loop_
_entity_poly.entity_id
_entity_poly.type
_entity_poly.pdbx_seq_one_letter_code
_entity_poly.pdbx_strand_id
1 'polypeptide(L)'
;MKRIMLSSLMLMLLCASFSATAGKKHCQDYRQKLDNIQAQQRQANTHKRSHSLSSKEAKARDRWWRCETGKLKAKSKSKSKSKREKKSKQKLASKKAQNKNRSQSAALKLYKNSKALVPFASNNPLVMRSKYQGEQLQAWLVFYQPAKKCARPKSIQDFAKCVEDKRSQQTEFEKSY
;
A
#
# COMPACT_ATOMS: atom_id res chain seq x y z
N MET A 1 -41.50 -27.76 10.30
CA MET A 1 -40.19 -27.56 10.97
C MET A 1 -39.20 -28.71 10.77
N LYS A 2 -39.54 -29.98 11.03
CA LYS A 2 -38.62 -31.13 10.83
C LYS A 2 -37.98 -31.23 9.42
N ARG A 3 -38.73 -30.96 8.35
CA ARG A 3 -38.22 -30.96 6.97
C ARG A 3 -37.21 -29.83 6.68
N ILE A 4 -37.39 -28.66 7.29
CA ILE A 4 -36.50 -27.50 7.15
C ILE A 4 -35.20 -27.74 7.94
N MET A 5 -35.31 -28.38 9.11
CA MET A 5 -34.14 -28.80 9.88
C MET A 5 -33.33 -29.88 9.14
N LEU A 6 -33.98 -30.85 8.49
CA LEU A 6 -33.30 -31.87 7.70
C LEU A 6 -32.59 -31.28 6.47
N SER A 7 -33.23 -30.34 5.76
CA SER A 7 -32.61 -29.70 4.60
C SER A 7 -31.41 -28.82 4.98
N SER A 8 -31.48 -28.13 6.13
CA SER A 8 -30.36 -27.34 6.66
C SER A 8 -29.17 -28.22 7.06
N LEU A 9 -29.44 -29.37 7.69
CA LEU A 9 -28.41 -30.34 8.08
C LEU A 9 -27.71 -30.96 6.86
N MET A 10 -28.47 -31.29 5.81
CA MET A 10 -27.93 -31.81 4.55
C MET A 10 -27.04 -30.77 3.85
N LEU A 11 -27.47 -29.51 3.82
CA LEU A 11 -26.70 -28.42 3.20
C LEU A 11 -25.36 -28.17 3.91
N MET A 12 -25.34 -28.24 5.25
CA MET A 12 -24.10 -28.19 6.03
C MET A 12 -23.16 -29.37 5.76
N LEU A 13 -23.71 -30.57 5.53
CA LEU A 13 -22.92 -31.76 5.20
C LEU A 13 -22.27 -31.67 3.80
N LEU A 14 -23.00 -31.12 2.82
CA LEU A 14 -22.51 -30.89 1.46
C LEU A 14 -21.35 -29.89 1.43
N CYS A 15 -21.40 -28.82 2.23
CA CYS A 15 -20.33 -27.82 2.32
C CYS A 15 -19.03 -28.35 2.95
N ALA A 16 -19.07 -29.43 3.75
CA ALA A 16 -17.89 -30.00 4.38
C ALA A 16 -17.05 -30.93 3.47
N SER A 17 -17.58 -31.31 2.30
CA SER A 17 -16.94 -32.25 1.37
C SER A 17 -15.82 -31.64 0.51
N PHE A 18 -15.69 -30.31 0.46
CA PHE A 18 -14.63 -29.62 -0.30
C PHE A 18 -13.33 -29.54 0.50
N SER A 19 -12.75 -30.70 0.83
CA SER A 19 -11.35 -30.75 1.24
C SER A 19 -10.50 -30.67 -0.03
N ALA A 20 -10.11 -29.44 -0.42
CA ALA A 20 -9.14 -29.21 -1.47
C ALA A 20 -7.78 -29.79 -1.04
N THR A 21 -7.57 -31.08 -1.31
CA THR A 21 -6.33 -31.78 -0.96
C THR A 21 -5.29 -31.64 -2.08
N ALA A 22 -4.03 -31.59 -1.63
CA ALA A 22 -2.85 -32.02 -2.37
C ALA A 22 -2.33 -31.11 -3.50
N GLY A 23 -1.73 -29.99 -3.11
CA GLY A 23 -0.51 -29.54 -3.80
C GLY A 23 0.54 -30.65 -3.76
N LYS A 24 1.33 -30.80 -4.84
CA LYS A 24 2.32 -31.89 -4.98
C LYS A 24 3.16 -31.98 -3.70
N LYS A 25 3.41 -33.17 -3.15
CA LYS A 25 4.12 -33.35 -1.85
C LYS A 25 5.43 -32.55 -1.75
N HIS A 26 6.15 -32.40 -2.85
CA HIS A 26 7.39 -31.61 -2.93
C HIS A 26 7.21 -30.08 -2.86
N CYS A 27 5.99 -29.56 -3.03
CA CYS A 27 5.64 -28.15 -2.93
C CYS A 27 5.15 -27.73 -1.53
N GLN A 28 4.95 -28.69 -0.63
CA GLN A 28 4.47 -28.46 0.74
C GLN A 28 5.41 -27.54 1.52
N ASP A 29 6.73 -27.68 1.37
CA ASP A 29 7.70 -26.80 2.04
C ASP A 29 7.53 -25.31 1.63
N TYR A 30 7.26 -25.06 0.34
CA TYR A 30 7.01 -23.71 -0.15
C TYR A 30 5.67 -23.17 0.38
N ARG A 31 4.68 -24.04 0.56
CA ARG A 31 3.39 -23.69 1.13
C ARG A 31 3.50 -23.34 2.61
N GLN A 32 4.13 -24.18 3.41
CA GLN A 32 4.39 -23.93 4.83
C GLN A 32 5.15 -22.61 5.05
N LYS A 33 6.11 -22.31 4.17
CA LYS A 33 6.83 -21.03 4.21
C LYS A 33 5.92 -19.83 3.93
N LEU A 34 5.00 -19.95 2.98
CA LEU A 34 4.02 -18.91 2.68
C LEU A 34 3.11 -18.71 3.89
N ASP A 35 2.59 -19.80 4.46
CA ASP A 35 1.68 -19.78 5.61
C ASP A 35 2.35 -19.14 6.84
N ASN A 36 3.64 -19.42 7.09
CA ASN A 36 4.40 -18.78 8.17
C ASN A 36 4.50 -17.25 7.98
N ILE A 37 4.78 -16.78 6.75
CA ILE A 37 4.85 -15.35 6.46
C ILE A 37 3.47 -14.70 6.63
N GLN A 38 2.40 -15.37 6.24
CA GLN A 38 1.02 -14.90 6.43
C GLN A 38 0.65 -14.84 7.92
N ALA A 39 1.03 -15.85 8.71
CA ALA A 39 0.86 -15.83 10.16
C ALA A 39 1.61 -14.64 10.78
N GLN A 40 2.83 -14.35 10.34
CA GLN A 40 3.59 -13.17 10.79
C GLN A 40 2.91 -11.86 10.42
N GLN A 41 2.23 -11.77 9.27
CA GLN A 41 1.49 -10.56 8.87
C GLN A 41 0.24 -10.31 9.71
N ARG A 42 -0.41 -11.37 10.22
CA ARG A 42 -1.59 -11.25 11.10
C ARG A 42 -1.26 -10.71 12.49
N GLN A 43 0.01 -10.74 12.89
CA GLN A 43 0.48 -10.16 14.15
C GLN A 43 0.60 -8.64 14.05
N ALA A 44 0.56 -7.95 15.20
CA ALA A 44 0.84 -6.53 15.25
C ALA A 44 2.27 -6.23 14.79
N ASN A 45 2.41 -5.44 13.72
CA ASN A 45 3.69 -5.11 13.11
C ASN A 45 3.81 -3.61 12.87
N THR A 46 5.03 -3.10 12.92
CA THR A 46 5.32 -1.73 12.48
C THR A 46 5.16 -1.60 10.96
N HIS A 47 4.82 -0.41 10.47
CA HIS A 47 4.61 -0.17 9.02
C HIS A 47 5.79 -0.65 8.15
N LYS A 48 7.03 -0.40 8.59
CA LYS A 48 8.25 -0.86 7.89
C LYS A 48 8.35 -2.39 7.85
N ARG A 49 7.99 -3.06 8.94
CA ARG A 49 7.99 -4.53 9.02
C ARG A 49 6.89 -5.14 8.15
N SER A 50 5.69 -4.56 8.14
CA SER A 50 4.58 -5.00 7.28
C SER A 50 4.95 -4.92 5.79
N HIS A 51 5.56 -3.81 5.34
CA HIS A 51 6.06 -3.70 3.96
C HIS A 51 7.11 -4.76 3.61
N SER A 52 8.05 -5.01 4.53
CA SER A 52 9.07 -6.05 4.35
C SER A 52 8.44 -7.45 4.25
N LEU A 53 7.47 -7.76 5.12
CA LEU A 53 6.75 -9.03 5.10
C LEU A 53 5.92 -9.18 3.81
N SER A 54 5.26 -8.13 3.33
CA SER A 54 4.54 -8.13 2.05
C SER A 54 5.46 -8.48 0.88
N SER A 55 6.66 -7.89 0.79
CA SER A 55 7.65 -8.23 -0.24
C SER A 55 8.12 -9.70 -0.15
N LYS A 56 8.26 -10.22 1.07
CA LYS A 56 8.64 -11.63 1.30
C LYS A 56 7.51 -12.59 0.92
N GLU A 57 6.27 -12.23 1.25
CA GLU A 57 5.09 -13.02 0.93
C GLU A 57 4.92 -13.14 -0.58
N ALA A 58 5.00 -12.02 -1.33
CA ALA A 58 4.90 -12.04 -2.79
C ALA A 58 5.92 -12.99 -3.43
N LYS A 59 7.16 -12.99 -2.93
CA LYS A 59 8.23 -13.91 -3.39
C LYS A 59 7.98 -15.37 -3.00
N ALA A 60 7.45 -15.62 -1.80
CA ALA A 60 7.11 -16.96 -1.36
C ALA A 60 5.93 -17.54 -2.16
N ARG A 61 4.92 -16.71 -2.41
CA ARG A 61 3.73 -17.05 -3.21
C ARG A 61 4.10 -17.37 -4.65
N ASP A 62 4.92 -16.54 -5.30
CA ASP A 62 5.42 -16.79 -6.66
C ASP A 62 6.20 -18.10 -6.73
N ARG A 63 7.04 -18.42 -5.73
CA ARG A 63 7.78 -19.69 -5.70
C ARG A 63 6.87 -20.90 -5.51
N TRP A 64 5.92 -20.82 -4.58
CA TRP A 64 4.94 -21.89 -4.39
C TRP A 64 4.10 -22.10 -5.66
N TRP A 65 3.64 -21.02 -6.29
CA TRP A 65 2.87 -21.10 -7.54
C TRP A 65 3.66 -21.70 -8.70
N ARG A 66 4.94 -21.34 -8.84
CA ARG A 66 5.85 -21.97 -9.81
C ARG A 66 6.08 -23.45 -9.51
N CYS A 67 6.04 -23.85 -8.24
CA CYS A 67 6.17 -25.24 -7.85
C CYS A 67 4.97 -26.05 -8.32
N GLU A 68 3.77 -25.58 -8.00
CA GLU A 68 2.52 -26.23 -8.41
C GLU A 68 2.44 -26.38 -9.94
N THR A 69 2.74 -25.29 -10.66
CA THR A 69 2.72 -25.26 -12.13
C THR A 69 3.90 -25.99 -12.79
N GLY A 70 4.84 -26.56 -12.02
CA GLY A 70 6.01 -27.29 -12.56
C GLY A 70 7.05 -26.40 -13.24
N LYS A 71 6.95 -25.08 -13.11
CA LYS A 71 7.85 -24.08 -13.73
C LYS A 71 9.01 -23.66 -12.81
N LEU A 72 9.26 -24.40 -11.73
CA LEU A 72 10.43 -24.18 -10.90
C LEU A 72 11.69 -24.58 -11.67
N LYS A 73 12.52 -23.59 -12.02
CA LYS A 73 13.87 -23.85 -12.52
C LYS A 73 14.62 -24.67 -11.48
N ALA A 74 15.19 -25.80 -11.90
CA ALA A 74 16.06 -26.61 -11.05
C ALA A 74 17.10 -25.69 -10.41
N LYS A 75 17.26 -25.82 -9.09
CA LYS A 75 18.24 -25.03 -8.34
C LYS A 75 19.62 -25.47 -8.83
N SER A 76 20.20 -24.73 -9.77
CA SER A 76 21.61 -24.91 -10.12
C SER A 76 22.38 -24.88 -8.81
N LYS A 77 23.16 -25.93 -8.52
CA LYS A 77 24.06 -26.00 -7.36
C LYS A 77 25.14 -24.92 -7.51
N SER A 78 24.77 -23.66 -7.31
CA SER A 78 25.65 -22.50 -7.38
C SER A 78 26.10 -22.16 -5.97
N LYS A 79 27.27 -22.72 -5.63
CA LYS A 79 28.26 -22.27 -4.66
C LYS A 79 27.73 -21.46 -3.48
N SER A 80 27.35 -22.18 -2.43
CA SER A 80 27.48 -21.70 -1.05
C SER A 80 28.97 -21.51 -0.73
N LYS A 81 29.57 -20.37 -1.12
CA LYS A 81 30.86 -19.82 -0.64
C LYS A 81 31.23 -18.57 -1.47
N SER A 82 30.47 -17.48 -1.34
CA SER A 82 30.90 -16.16 -1.89
C SER A 82 30.14 -14.95 -1.33
N LYS A 83 29.72 -15.00 -0.06
CA LYS A 83 29.06 -13.84 0.56
C LYS A 83 29.77 -13.27 1.79
N ARG A 84 30.94 -13.82 2.16
CA ARG A 84 31.71 -13.34 3.31
C ARG A 84 32.94 -12.49 2.96
N GLU A 85 33.38 -12.43 1.70
CA GLU A 85 34.63 -11.71 1.35
C GLU A 85 34.47 -10.38 0.59
N LYS A 86 33.28 -10.01 0.11
CA LYS A 86 33.08 -8.74 -0.63
C LYS A 86 32.68 -7.54 0.24
N LYS A 87 32.91 -7.59 1.56
CA LYS A 87 32.53 -6.49 2.48
C LYS A 87 33.71 -5.70 3.08
N SER A 88 34.97 -6.08 2.85
CA SER A 88 36.14 -5.34 3.41
C SER A 88 36.94 -4.50 2.40
N LYS A 89 36.76 -4.65 1.08
CA LYS A 89 37.56 -3.89 0.08
C LYS A 89 36.87 -2.70 -0.58
N GLN A 90 35.69 -2.29 -0.10
CA GLN A 90 34.92 -1.19 -0.72
C GLN A 90 34.85 0.09 0.14
N LYS A 91 35.76 0.26 1.11
CA LYS A 91 35.82 1.47 1.95
C LYS A 91 37.01 2.40 1.72
N LEU A 92 37.91 2.14 0.76
CA LEU A 92 39.08 3.02 0.55
C LEU A 92 39.35 3.50 -0.89
N ALA A 93 38.53 3.18 -1.89
CA ALA A 93 38.82 3.55 -3.30
C ALA A 93 37.67 4.27 -4.01
N SER A 94 37.05 5.26 -3.37
CA SER A 94 36.13 6.18 -4.07
C SER A 94 36.11 7.56 -3.42
N LYS A 95 37.28 8.19 -3.35
CA LYS A 95 37.39 9.65 -3.34
C LYS A 95 38.42 10.02 -4.42
N LYS A 96 38.04 10.97 -5.27
CA LYS A 96 38.74 11.53 -6.44
C LYS A 96 38.66 10.71 -7.73
N ALA A 97 37.69 11.06 -8.56
CA ALA A 97 37.97 11.61 -9.88
C ALA A 97 36.66 12.19 -10.45
N GLN A 98 36.56 13.51 -10.43
CA GLN A 98 35.69 14.23 -11.36
C GLN A 98 36.15 13.89 -12.78
N ASN A 99 35.24 13.45 -13.64
CA ASN A 99 35.37 13.85 -15.03
C ASN A 99 33.99 14.29 -15.54
N LYS A 100 33.92 15.60 -15.79
CA LYS A 100 32.85 16.31 -16.47
C LYS A 100 32.75 15.78 -17.91
N ASN A 101 31.55 15.90 -18.49
CA ASN A 101 31.26 15.80 -19.92
C ASN A 101 31.04 14.40 -20.52
N ARG A 102 29.98 13.69 -20.09
CA ARG A 102 29.32 12.69 -20.97
C ARG A 102 27.86 12.38 -20.61
N SER A 103 27.05 13.38 -20.28
CA SER A 103 25.67 13.13 -19.85
C SER A 103 24.65 14.19 -20.26
N GLN A 104 24.85 14.89 -21.39
CA GLN A 104 23.81 15.78 -21.94
C GLN A 104 23.07 15.24 -23.17
N SER A 105 23.52 14.14 -23.81
CA SER A 105 22.83 13.60 -24.99
C SER A 105 21.95 12.37 -24.73
N ALA A 106 21.98 11.79 -23.53
CA ALA A 106 21.14 10.62 -23.18
C ALA A 106 19.87 10.97 -22.37
N ALA A 107 19.83 12.13 -21.72
CA ALA A 107 18.67 12.58 -20.92
C ALA A 107 17.56 13.25 -21.75
N LEU A 108 17.85 13.66 -22.99
CA LEU A 108 16.89 14.33 -23.89
C LEU A 108 16.12 13.40 -24.83
N LYS A 109 16.39 12.09 -24.85
CA LYS A 109 15.70 11.13 -25.74
C LYS A 109 14.69 10.22 -25.04
N LEU A 110 14.36 10.47 -23.77
CA LEU A 110 13.35 9.68 -23.02
C LEU A 110 12.15 10.51 -22.53
N TYR A 111 11.79 11.57 -23.26
CA TYR A 111 10.63 12.42 -22.94
C TYR A 111 9.70 12.63 -24.15
N LYS A 112 9.49 11.61 -24.99
CA LYS A 112 8.53 11.75 -26.11
C LYS A 112 7.37 10.76 -26.12
N ASN A 113 7.23 9.87 -25.13
CA ASN A 113 6.03 9.01 -25.13
C ASN A 113 5.63 8.40 -23.78
N SER A 114 5.75 9.16 -22.69
CA SER A 114 4.98 8.85 -21.49
C SER A 114 4.00 10.00 -21.28
N LYS A 115 2.74 9.80 -21.70
CA LYS A 115 1.64 10.57 -21.13
C LYS A 115 1.81 10.45 -19.62
N ALA A 116 2.08 11.57 -18.94
CA ALA A 116 2.15 11.58 -17.49
C ALA A 116 0.82 10.99 -17.00
N LEU A 117 0.89 9.80 -16.39
CA LEU A 117 -0.27 9.20 -15.73
C LEU A 117 -0.57 10.08 -14.53
N VAL A 118 -1.31 11.17 -14.77
CA VAL A 118 -1.93 11.95 -13.72
C VAL A 118 -3.08 11.10 -13.18
N PRO A 119 -3.04 10.63 -11.93
CA PRO A 119 -4.00 9.66 -11.41
C PRO A 119 -5.45 10.19 -11.35
N PHE A 120 -5.69 11.45 -11.73
CA PHE A 120 -6.98 12.14 -11.66
C PHE A 120 -7.38 12.82 -12.98
N ALA A 121 -6.89 12.38 -14.14
CA ALA A 121 -7.45 12.83 -15.43
C ALA A 121 -8.81 12.15 -15.72
N SER A 122 -9.85 12.52 -14.97
CA SER A 122 -11.22 12.19 -15.34
C SER A 122 -11.86 13.37 -16.07
N ASN A 123 -12.61 13.10 -17.13
CA ASN A 123 -13.47 14.08 -17.82
C ASN A 123 -14.74 14.42 -17.00
N ASN A 124 -14.90 13.85 -15.81
CA ASN A 124 -16.00 14.16 -14.92
C ASN A 124 -15.81 15.57 -14.34
N PRO A 125 -16.86 16.39 -14.25
CA PRO A 125 -16.76 17.67 -13.59
C PRO A 125 -16.34 17.46 -12.13
N LEU A 126 -15.37 18.24 -11.66
CA LEU A 126 -14.96 18.25 -10.26
C LEU A 126 -16.11 18.83 -9.43
N VAL A 127 -17.00 17.97 -8.93
CA VAL A 127 -18.10 18.39 -8.05
C VAL A 127 -17.54 18.67 -6.66
N MET A 128 -17.22 19.94 -6.38
CA MET A 128 -16.84 20.38 -5.04
C MET A 128 -18.09 20.36 -4.15
N ARG A 129 -18.21 19.35 -3.28
CA ARG A 129 -19.30 19.22 -2.31
C ARG A 129 -18.98 20.07 -1.07
N SER A 130 -19.35 21.35 -1.09
CA SER A 130 -19.31 22.23 0.09
C SER A 130 -20.65 22.26 0.83
N LYS A 131 -20.64 22.62 2.13
CA LYS A 131 -21.86 22.79 2.94
C LYS A 131 -22.71 23.95 2.42
N TYR A 132 -22.07 25.04 2.02
CA TYR A 132 -22.70 26.24 1.47
C TYR A 132 -22.41 26.36 -0.03
N GLN A 133 -23.32 26.97 -0.78
CA GLN A 133 -23.21 27.17 -2.23
C GLN A 133 -23.51 28.62 -2.60
N GLY A 134 -23.03 29.06 -3.77
CA GLY A 134 -23.30 30.40 -4.30
C GLY A 134 -22.84 31.53 -3.37
N GLU A 135 -23.71 32.50 -3.14
CA GLU A 135 -23.43 33.69 -2.32
C GLU A 135 -23.18 33.35 -0.85
N GLN A 136 -23.88 32.34 -0.32
CA GLN A 136 -23.66 31.87 1.05
C GLN A 136 -22.24 31.34 1.24
N LEU A 137 -21.67 30.70 0.23
CA LEU A 137 -20.27 30.27 0.26
C LEU A 137 -19.33 31.48 0.29
N GLN A 138 -19.60 32.50 -0.53
CA GLN A 138 -18.79 33.72 -0.56
C GLN A 138 -18.85 34.45 0.79
N ALA A 139 -20.04 34.59 1.37
CA ALA A 139 -20.24 35.17 2.70
C ALA A 139 -19.52 34.35 3.78
N TRP A 140 -19.60 33.02 3.73
CA TRP A 140 -18.87 32.14 4.64
C TRP A 140 -17.35 32.31 4.52
N LEU A 141 -16.82 32.46 3.30
CA LEU A 141 -15.37 32.68 3.09
C LEU A 141 -14.89 34.03 3.62
N VAL A 142 -15.75 35.05 3.62
CA VAL A 142 -15.45 36.37 4.22
C VAL A 142 -15.53 36.30 5.75
N PHE A 143 -16.53 35.58 6.28
CA PHE A 143 -16.77 35.45 7.71
C PHE A 143 -15.73 34.57 8.41
N TYR A 144 -15.39 33.41 7.81
CA TYR A 144 -14.53 32.41 8.43
C TYR A 144 -13.05 32.82 8.37
N GLN A 145 -12.48 33.17 9.52
CA GLN A 145 -11.07 33.58 9.64
C GLN A 145 -10.28 32.61 10.52
N PRO A 146 -9.71 31.53 9.94
CA PRO A 146 -8.92 30.59 10.72
C PRO A 146 -7.58 31.20 11.14
N ALA A 147 -7.16 30.92 12.37
CA ALA A 147 -5.80 31.23 12.80
C ALA A 147 -4.77 30.51 11.92
N LYS A 148 -3.61 31.15 11.64
CA LYS A 148 -2.54 30.58 10.78
C LYS A 148 -2.08 29.17 11.23
N LYS A 149 -2.17 28.86 12.52
CA LYS A 149 -1.90 27.53 13.09
C LYS A 149 -2.83 26.43 12.56
N CYS A 150 -4.05 26.78 12.16
CA CYS A 150 -5.06 25.84 11.64
C CYS A 150 -4.86 25.47 10.18
N ALA A 151 -4.09 26.26 9.42
CA ALA A 151 -3.68 25.88 8.07
C ALA A 151 -2.74 24.66 8.08
N ARG A 152 -1.91 24.54 9.12
CA ARG A 152 -0.99 23.41 9.31
C ARG A 152 -0.77 23.11 10.80
N PRO A 153 -1.71 22.42 11.46
CA PRO A 153 -1.57 22.09 12.87
C PRO A 153 -0.38 21.15 13.10
N LYS A 154 0.41 21.43 14.14
CA LYS A 154 1.61 20.67 14.48
C LYS A 154 1.30 19.44 15.34
N SER A 155 0.18 19.45 16.06
CA SER A 155 -0.27 18.38 16.93
C SER A 155 -1.73 18.00 16.66
N ILE A 156 -2.12 16.80 17.09
CA ILE A 156 -3.51 16.35 17.04
C ILE A 156 -4.42 17.23 17.91
N GLN A 157 -3.89 17.72 19.03
CA GLN A 157 -4.63 18.61 19.93
C GLN A 157 -4.92 19.96 19.27
N ASP A 158 -3.96 20.53 18.55
CA ASP A 158 -4.16 21.77 17.80
C ASP A 158 -5.14 21.56 16.64
N PHE A 159 -5.07 20.41 15.97
CA PHE A 159 -6.05 20.04 14.95
C PHE A 159 -7.47 19.98 15.53
N ALA A 160 -7.66 19.29 16.68
CA ALA A 160 -8.96 19.20 17.33
C ALA A 160 -9.50 20.59 17.69
N LYS A 161 -8.67 21.45 18.28
CA LYS A 161 -9.05 22.85 18.59
C LYS A 161 -9.52 23.61 17.35
N CYS A 162 -8.80 23.49 16.24
CA CYS A 162 -9.16 24.16 14.98
C CYS A 162 -10.46 23.62 14.36
N VAL A 163 -10.75 22.34 14.54
CA VAL A 163 -12.00 21.73 14.07
C VAL A 163 -13.19 22.23 14.89
N GLU A 164 -13.06 22.28 16.22
CA GLU A 164 -14.13 22.80 17.08
C GLU A 164 -14.35 24.30 16.87
N ASP A 165 -13.28 25.09 16.76
CA ASP A 165 -13.36 26.52 16.44
C ASP A 165 -14.12 26.78 15.12
N LYS A 166 -13.82 25.97 14.08
CA LYS A 166 -14.56 26.03 12.82
C LYS A 166 -16.04 25.73 13.01
N ARG A 167 -16.42 24.75 13.84
CA ARG A 167 -17.83 24.42 14.11
C ARG A 167 -18.56 25.53 14.87
N SER A 168 -17.90 26.15 15.85
CA SER A 168 -18.45 27.29 16.58
C SER A 168 -18.73 28.45 15.63
N GLN A 169 -17.76 28.85 14.80
CA GLN A 169 -17.93 29.89 13.80
C GLN A 169 -19.01 29.54 12.76
N GLN A 170 -19.13 28.26 12.37
CA GLN A 170 -20.23 27.82 11.51
C GLN A 170 -21.59 28.06 12.16
N THR A 171 -21.72 27.76 13.45
CA THR A 171 -22.96 27.92 14.19
C THR A 171 -23.31 29.40 14.36
N GLU A 172 -22.30 30.27 14.56
CA GLU A 172 -22.49 31.72 14.63
C GLU A 172 -22.88 32.32 13.28
N PHE A 173 -22.26 31.89 12.20
CA PHE A 173 -22.62 32.29 10.84
C PHE A 173 -24.04 31.86 10.46
N GLU A 174 -24.44 30.63 10.81
CA GLU A 174 -25.80 30.14 10.57
C GLU A 174 -26.87 30.83 11.42
N LYS A 175 -26.47 31.53 12.48
CA LYS A 175 -27.40 32.38 13.25
C LYS A 175 -27.54 33.77 12.66
N SER A 176 -26.53 34.27 11.94
CA SER A 176 -26.50 35.62 11.39
C SER A 176 -26.89 35.70 9.91
N TYR A 177 -26.85 34.57 9.21
CA TYR A 177 -27.23 34.41 7.80
C TYR A 177 -28.59 33.71 7.68
#